data_AF-A0A0C2R7A4-F1
#
_entry.id   AF-A0A0C2R7A4-F1
#
_cell.length_a   1.000
_cell.length_b   1.000
_cell.length_c   1.000
_cell.angle_alpha   90.00
_cell.angle_beta   90.00
_cell.angle_gamma   90.00
#
_symmetry.space_group_name_H-M   'P 1'
#
loop_
_entity.id
_entity.type
_entity.pdbx_description
1 polymer ?
#
loop_
_entity_poly.entity_id
_entity_poly.type
_entity_poly.pdbx_seq_one_letter_code
_entity_poly.pdbx_strand_id
1 'polypeptide(L)'
;MKKAASKLILTSFILFTALGFTHHSAYAEADHSIFVTLETIYEDGDKKVETRTENVQSMEDFWAKYTAWQLVNMSKEEVVFRSQVPELSPLTIFSGYSSVSP
;
A
#
# COMPACT_ATOMS: atom_id res chain seq x y z
N MET A 1 59.23 32.36 -40.91
CA MET A 1 60.19 31.80 -39.93
C MET A 1 59.40 31.09 -38.83
N LYS A 2 59.83 29.87 -38.47
CA LYS A 2 59.15 28.92 -37.57
C LYS A 2 59.47 29.25 -36.10
N LYS A 3 58.51 29.04 -35.20
CA LYS A 3 58.64 28.61 -33.78
C LYS A 3 57.25 28.75 -33.13
N ALA A 4 56.77 27.95 -32.18
CA ALA A 4 56.99 26.60 -31.67
C ALA A 4 56.11 26.51 -30.40
N ALA A 5 55.69 25.30 -30.03
CA ALA A 5 55.32 24.87 -28.67
C ALA A 5 54.02 25.46 -28.07
N SER A 6 52.97 24.65 -27.91
CA SER A 6 52.76 23.74 -26.77
C SER A 6 52.36 24.48 -25.49
N LYS A 7 51.09 24.33 -25.10
CA LYS A 7 50.66 24.22 -23.70
C LYS A 7 49.23 23.69 -23.59
N LEU A 8 49.19 22.42 -23.19
CA LEU A 8 48.19 21.73 -22.38
C LEU A 8 47.30 22.66 -21.52
N ILE A 9 45.99 22.64 -21.73
CA ILE A 9 44.91 22.92 -20.75
C ILE A 9 43.74 22.06 -21.26
N LEU A 10 43.48 20.83 -20.84
CA LEU A 10 43.14 20.31 -19.51
C LEU A 10 42.14 21.17 -18.72
N THR A 11 40.89 21.23 -19.20
CA THR A 11 39.70 21.54 -18.37
C THR A 11 38.44 20.90 -18.98
N SER A 12 38.41 19.57 -19.07
CA SER A 12 37.15 18.82 -19.25
C SER A 12 36.47 18.67 -17.89
N PHE A 13 35.83 19.74 -17.38
CA PHE A 13 34.83 19.63 -16.30
C PHE A 13 34.12 20.97 -16.05
N ILE A 14 33.08 21.29 -16.83
CA ILE A 14 32.02 22.20 -16.37
C ILE A 14 30.67 21.62 -16.83
N LEU A 15 30.07 20.85 -15.92
CA LEU A 15 28.68 21.02 -15.51
C LEU A 15 27.63 20.97 -16.64
N PHE A 16 27.28 19.75 -17.08
CA PHE A 16 26.03 19.53 -17.79
C PHE A 16 24.88 19.62 -16.78
N THR A 17 24.50 20.88 -16.51
CA THR A 17 23.12 21.32 -16.31
C THR A 17 22.25 20.43 -15.42
N ALA A 18 22.29 20.72 -14.12
CA ALA A 18 21.24 20.38 -13.18
C ALA A 18 19.94 21.14 -13.51
N LEU A 19 19.24 20.76 -14.59
CA LEU A 19 17.89 21.24 -14.91
C LEU A 19 17.16 20.12 -15.66
N GLY A 20 16.83 19.06 -14.94
CA GLY A 20 16.05 17.94 -15.43
C GLY A 20 14.92 17.61 -14.46
N PHE A 21 13.81 18.32 -14.61
CA PHE A 21 12.46 17.91 -14.17
C PHE A 21 12.20 17.74 -12.67
N THR A 22 12.11 18.86 -11.93
CA THR A 22 11.05 18.99 -10.92
C THR A 22 9.81 19.56 -11.58
N HIS A 23 9.03 18.70 -12.23
CA HIS A 23 7.61 18.96 -12.50
C HIS A 23 6.79 17.98 -11.65
N HIS A 24 6.76 18.22 -10.33
CA HIS A 24 5.67 17.68 -9.52
C HIS A 24 4.45 18.55 -9.85
N SER A 25 3.75 18.21 -10.93
CA SER A 25 2.41 18.71 -11.18
C SER A 25 1.54 18.16 -10.06
N ALA A 26 1.23 18.98 -9.06
CA ALA A 26 0.17 18.69 -8.12
C ALA A 26 -1.16 18.73 -8.88
N TYR A 27 -1.48 17.62 -9.55
CA TYR A 27 -2.85 17.35 -9.97
C TYR A 27 -3.68 17.30 -8.69
N ALA A 28 -4.72 18.12 -8.62
CA ALA A 28 -5.73 17.94 -7.59
C ALA A 28 -6.40 16.58 -7.86
N GLU A 29 -5.94 15.56 -7.16
CA GLU A 29 -6.46 14.20 -7.22
C GLU A 29 -7.93 14.26 -6.82
N ALA A 30 -8.81 13.83 -7.73
CA ALA A 30 -10.22 13.69 -7.41
C ALA A 30 -10.36 12.76 -6.20
N ASP A 31 -11.10 13.18 -5.17
CA ASP A 31 -11.38 12.38 -3.97
C ASP A 31 -11.97 11.03 -4.38
N HIS A 32 -11.11 10.00 -4.40
CA HIS A 32 -11.49 8.66 -4.79
C HIS A 32 -11.79 7.88 -3.51
N SER A 33 -13.07 7.77 -3.18
CA SER A 33 -13.52 6.99 -2.03
C SER A 33 -13.83 5.55 -2.44
N ILE A 34 -13.29 4.59 -1.69
CA ILE A 34 -13.53 3.15 -1.89
C ILE A 34 -14.20 2.60 -0.65
N PHE A 35 -15.28 1.82 -0.84
CA PHE A 35 -15.88 1.04 0.24
C PHE A 35 -15.07 -0.24 0.44
N VAL A 36 -14.51 -0.42 1.63
CA VAL A 36 -13.67 -1.57 1.97
C VAL A 36 -14.41 -2.43 2.98
N THR A 37 -14.61 -3.70 2.61
CA THR A 37 -15.16 -4.74 3.49
C THR A 37 -14.03 -5.69 3.88
N LEU A 38 -13.76 -5.81 5.17
CA LEU A 38 -12.77 -6.72 5.74
C LEU A 38 -13.47 -7.88 6.42
N GLU A 39 -13.21 -9.08 5.94
CA GLU A 39 -13.66 -10.33 6.52
C GLU A 39 -12.51 -10.99 7.27
N THR A 40 -12.66 -11.22 8.57
CA THR A 40 -11.73 -12.01 9.37
C THR A 40 -12.39 -13.33 9.72
N ILE A 41 -11.80 -14.43 9.25
CA ILE A 41 -12.22 -15.80 9.58
C ILE A 41 -11.37 -16.32 10.74
N TYR A 42 -12.02 -16.69 11.83
CA TYR A 42 -11.41 -17.27 13.02
C TYR A 42 -11.23 -18.80 12.88
N GLU A 43 -10.47 -19.41 13.78
CA GLU A 43 -10.20 -20.86 13.75
C GLU A 43 -11.47 -21.71 13.92
N ASP A 44 -12.44 -21.21 14.71
CA ASP A 44 -13.75 -21.83 14.91
C ASP A 44 -14.70 -21.68 13.71
N GLY A 45 -14.26 -20.99 12.65
CA GLY A 45 -15.04 -20.73 11.45
C GLY A 45 -15.99 -19.54 11.57
N ASP A 46 -16.03 -18.85 12.72
CA ASP A 46 -16.77 -17.60 12.84
C ASP A 46 -16.15 -16.53 11.95
N LYS A 47 -17.00 -15.57 11.54
CA LYS A 47 -16.60 -14.46 10.69
C LYS A 47 -16.90 -13.12 11.37
N LYS A 48 -15.86 -12.29 11.50
CA LYS A 48 -16.02 -10.85 11.76
C LYS A 48 -16.00 -10.08 10.44
N VAL A 49 -16.94 -9.14 10.29
CA VAL A 49 -17.01 -8.24 9.14
C VAL A 49 -16.86 -6.80 9.62
N GLU A 50 -15.96 -6.05 9.00
CA GLU A 50 -15.79 -4.62 9.21
C GLU A 50 -15.91 -3.89 7.87
N THR A 51 -16.71 -2.83 7.82
CA THR A 51 -16.90 -2.02 6.62
C THR A 51 -16.47 -0.59 6.87
N ARG A 52 -15.68 -0.01 5.96
CA ARG A 52 -15.21 1.37 6.06
C ARG A 52 -15.04 2.03 4.70
N THR A 53 -15.21 3.34 4.65
CA THR A 53 -14.90 4.13 3.45
C THR A 53 -13.49 4.68 3.59
N GLU A 54 -12.62 4.37 2.63
CA GLU A 54 -11.28 4.96 2.57
C GLU A 54 -11.19 6.01 1.46
N ASN A 55 -10.64 7.17 1.81
CA ASN A 55 -10.19 8.16 0.84
C ASN A 55 -8.82 7.71 0.31
N VAL A 56 -8.75 7.41 -0.99
CA VAL A 56 -7.56 6.89 -1.65
C VAL A 56 -6.84 8.04 -2.35
N GLN A 57 -5.68 8.40 -1.81
CA GLN A 57 -4.78 9.38 -2.44
C GLN A 57 -3.86 8.74 -3.48
N SER A 58 -3.55 7.45 -3.32
CA SER A 58 -2.75 6.67 -4.24
C SER A 58 -3.24 5.23 -4.20
N MET A 59 -3.51 4.68 -5.37
CA MET A 59 -3.93 3.29 -5.49
C MET A 59 -2.80 2.33 -5.07
N GLU A 60 -1.54 2.71 -5.27
CA GLU A 60 -0.39 1.91 -4.81
C GLU A 60 -0.38 1.80 -3.27
N ASP A 61 -0.55 2.93 -2.59
CA ASP A 61 -0.61 2.95 -1.12
C ASP A 61 -1.83 2.21 -0.59
N PHE A 62 -2.96 2.30 -1.29
CA PHE A 62 -4.17 1.55 -0.96
C PHE A 62 -3.90 0.04 -0.98
N TRP A 63 -3.34 -0.50 -2.07
CA TRP A 63 -3.04 -1.94 -2.14
C TRP A 63 -1.94 -2.37 -1.17
N ALA A 64 -0.95 -1.50 -0.91
CA ALA A 64 0.14 -1.78 0.03
C ALA A 64 -0.37 -2.10 1.45
N LYS A 65 -1.41 -1.39 1.92
CA LYS A 65 -2.06 -1.62 3.23
C LYS A 65 -2.63 -3.02 3.38
N TYR A 66 -3.06 -3.63 2.28
CA TYR A 66 -3.80 -4.90 2.26
C TYR A 66 -2.99 -6.07 1.69
N THR A 67 -1.67 -5.95 1.61
CA THR A 67 -0.76 -6.99 1.07
C THR A 67 -0.83 -8.32 1.81
N ALA A 68 -1.11 -8.30 3.12
CA ALA A 68 -1.28 -9.51 3.93
C ALA A 68 -2.71 -10.09 3.83
N TRP A 69 -3.62 -9.44 3.12
CA TRP A 69 -5.01 -9.85 2.99
C TRP A 69 -5.25 -10.50 1.63
N GLN A 70 -6.17 -11.45 1.59
CA GLN A 70 -6.64 -12.04 0.35
C GLN A 70 -7.74 -11.16 -0.25
N LEU A 71 -7.57 -10.74 -1.50
CA LEU A 71 -8.64 -10.11 -2.27
C LEU A 71 -9.70 -11.17 -2.64
N VAL A 72 -10.94 -10.99 -2.16
CA VAL A 72 -12.05 -11.92 -2.40
C VAL A 72 -12.98 -11.41 -3.49
N ASN A 73 -13.27 -10.11 -3.48
CA ASN A 73 -14.11 -9.48 -4.47
C ASN A 73 -13.66 -8.04 -4.72
N MET A 74 -13.82 -7.57 -5.94
CA MET A 74 -13.56 -6.18 -6.30
C MET A 74 -14.58 -5.74 -7.34
N SER A 75 -15.23 -4.62 -7.06
CA SER A 75 -16.09 -3.89 -7.97
C SER A 75 -15.55 -2.47 -8.16
N LYS A 76 -16.30 -1.63 -8.87
CA LYS A 76 -15.91 -0.23 -9.11
C LYS A 76 -15.94 0.62 -7.83
N GLU A 77 -16.74 0.22 -6.84
CA GLU A 77 -17.06 1.03 -5.66
C GLU A 77 -16.69 0.31 -4.35
N GLU A 78 -16.57 -1.01 -4.39
CA GLU A 78 -16.30 -1.86 -3.23
C GLU A 78 -15.14 -2.82 -3.46
N VAL A 79 -14.31 -3.00 -2.43
CA VAL A 79 -13.27 -4.02 -2.34
C VAL A 79 -13.51 -4.87 -1.09
N VAL A 80 -13.53 -6.19 -1.27
CA VAL A 80 -13.68 -7.16 -0.17
C VAL A 80 -12.37 -7.90 0.03
N PHE A 81 -11.76 -7.71 1.19
CA PHE A 81 -10.58 -8.43 1.63
C PHE A 81 -10.93 -9.46 2.69
N ARG A 82 -10.18 -10.56 2.73
CA ARG A 82 -10.30 -11.59 3.74
C ARG A 82 -8.96 -11.93 4.37
N SER A 83 -8.95 -12.10 5.68
CA SER A 83 -7.85 -12.68 6.44
C SER A 83 -8.33 -13.91 7.20
N GLN A 84 -7.40 -14.82 7.48
CA GLN A 84 -7.61 -15.95 8.38
C GLN A 84 -6.70 -15.74 9.59
N VAL A 85 -7.27 -15.81 10.79
CA VAL A 85 -6.51 -15.71 12.05
C VAL A 85 -6.67 -17.00 12.84
N PRO A 86 -5.58 -17.51 13.44
CA PRO A 86 -5.61 -18.73 14.24
C PRO A 86 -6.20 -18.50 15.65
N GLU A 87 -6.93 -17.42 15.86
CA GLU A 87 -7.56 -17.09 17.13
C GLU A 87 -9.02 -17.54 17.12
N LEU A 88 -9.56 -17.91 18.29
CA LEU A 88 -10.99 -18.15 18.46
C LEU A 88 -11.75 -16.84 18.45
N SER A 89 -13.01 -16.87 18.03
CA SER A 89 -13.83 -15.68 17.99
C SER A 89 -14.05 -15.11 19.40
N PRO A 90 -14.11 -13.77 19.57
CA PRO A 90 -14.39 -13.16 20.87
C PRO A 90 -15.70 -13.64 21.49
N LEU A 91 -16.69 -14.00 20.67
CA LEU A 91 -17.97 -14.55 21.13
C LEU A 91 -17.78 -15.92 21.77
N THR A 92 -16.98 -16.79 21.14
CA THR A 92 -16.61 -18.11 21.68
C THR A 92 -15.89 -17.99 23.02
N ILE A 93 -14.92 -17.06 23.12
CA ILE A 93 -14.17 -16.80 24.36
C ILE A 93 -15.10 -16.31 25.49
N PHE A 94 -16.02 -15.39 25.19
CA PHE A 94 -16.92 -14.82 26.21
C PHE A 94 -18.03 -15.79 26.65
N SER A 95 -18.43 -16.72 25.78
CA SER A 95 -19.46 -17.72 26.07
C SER A 95 -19.02 -18.82 27.05
N GLY A 96 -17.74 -18.88 27.41
CA GLY A 96 -17.28 -19.71 28.53
C GLY A 96 -17.46 -21.22 28.32
N TYR A 97 -17.28 -21.72 27.09
CA TYR A 97 -17.18 -23.17 26.86
C TYR A 97 -15.79 -23.67 27.29
N SER A 98 -15.52 -23.56 28.59
CA SER A 98 -14.42 -24.29 29.23
C SER A 98 -14.79 -25.77 29.18
N SER A 99 -14.03 -26.57 28.41
CA SER A 99 -14.11 -28.02 28.47
C SER A 99 -13.80 -28.50 29.89
N VAL A 100 -14.85 -28.71 30.68
CA VAL A 100 -14.82 -29.65 31.80
C VAL A 100 -15.16 -31.02 31.24
N SER A 101 -14.14 -31.72 30.73
CA SER A 101 -14.25 -33.16 30.48
C SER A 101 -14.14 -33.90 31.82
N PRO A 102 -15.05 -34.83 32.14
CA PRO A 102 -14.96 -35.69 33.33
C PRO A 102 -13.86 -36.75 33.23
#